data_AF-A0A3A8PY26-F1
#
_entry.id   AF-A0A3A8PY26-F1
#
_cell.length_a   1.000
_cell.length_b   1.000
_cell.length_c   1.000
_cell.angle_alpha   90.00
_cell.angle_beta   90.00
_cell.angle_gamma   90.00
#
_symmetry.space_group_name_H-M   'P 1'
#
loop_
_entity.id
_entity.type
_entity.pdbx_description
1 polymer ?
#
loop_
_entity_poly.entity_id
_entity_poly.type
_entity_poly.pdbx_seq_one_letter_code
_entity_poly.pdbx_strand_id
1 'polypeptide(L)'
;MADLTLTGEAFMGTGMEVVFKNISGIFGAIGGMSTERASGMSLAVTRLDDKTVRVTVGPTEAVSRTLEGKLGVFGIAFGATDTLRVEGQLSSRQVDFDISTPAGQAAYNRFLATGELPKNDPASGTSNAATVQIASEALTREVTFGINLGGAVLDSNTYVATTYDAGGPTEFQYTGTKGPVTFSVSGDWKDPEDPSTYTYAATLPDLNSGTADGLRDLYPNTTGSGTTASVSFTYAEAQQVQQLAKDWLTAIEQGRPGYNGNTPENWVVDVANAATPEEAMALLLTPETNNVTDVVANRVVALSAFQLDNGGGQMPGSLTLSEG
;
A
#
# COMPACT_ATOMS: atom_id res chain seq x y z
N MET A 1 12.80 -17.09 -9.73
CA MET A 1 11.39 -17.27 -10.14
C MET A 1 11.27 -16.82 -11.59
N ALA A 2 10.37 -17.40 -12.37
CA ALA A 2 10.23 -17.08 -13.80
C ALA A 2 8.78 -16.65 -14.05
N ASP A 3 8.63 -15.42 -14.53
CA ASP A 3 7.35 -14.85 -14.93
C ASP A 3 7.30 -14.74 -16.44
N LEU A 4 6.17 -15.16 -17.02
CA LEU A 4 5.91 -14.98 -18.44
C LEU A 4 4.77 -13.97 -18.59
N THR A 5 5.10 -12.77 -19.08
CA THR A 5 4.13 -11.75 -19.44
C THR A 5 3.98 -11.73 -20.95
N LEU A 6 2.76 -11.93 -21.43
CA LEU A 6 2.40 -11.82 -22.83
C LEU A 6 1.51 -10.59 -23.01
N THR A 7 1.88 -9.72 -23.96
CA THR A 7 1.08 -8.55 -24.35
C THR A 7 0.17 -8.91 -25.53
N GLY A 8 -0.93 -8.18 -25.73
CA GLY A 8 -1.88 -8.43 -26.82
C GLY A 8 -1.26 -8.57 -28.22
N GLU A 9 -0.16 -7.87 -28.50
CA GLU A 9 0.59 -7.98 -29.76
C GLU A 9 1.25 -9.36 -29.93
N ALA A 10 1.68 -10.01 -28.85
CA ALA A 10 2.23 -11.36 -28.86
C ALA A 10 1.14 -12.46 -28.99
N PHE A 11 -0.12 -12.15 -28.63
CA PHE A 11 -1.26 -13.07 -28.76
C PHE A 11 -1.71 -13.25 -30.21
N MET A 12 -1.66 -12.18 -31.01
CA MET A 12 -2.14 -12.14 -32.41
C MET A 12 -1.31 -12.97 -33.41
N GLY A 13 -0.25 -13.64 -32.94
CA GLY A 13 0.61 -14.51 -33.75
C GLY A 13 0.81 -15.93 -33.22
N THR A 14 0.16 -16.31 -32.11
CA THR A 14 0.40 -17.58 -31.39
C THR A 14 -0.82 -18.52 -31.37
N GLY A 15 -1.90 -18.19 -32.10
CA GLY A 15 -3.12 -19.00 -32.18
C GLY A 15 -4.04 -18.89 -30.95
N MET A 16 -3.73 -18.00 -30.01
CA MET A 16 -4.52 -17.69 -28.81
C MET A 16 -5.48 -16.50 -29.02
N GLU A 17 -5.86 -16.19 -30.26
CA GLU A 17 -6.71 -15.02 -30.55
C GLU A 17 -8.12 -15.13 -29.92
N VAL A 18 -8.63 -16.36 -29.74
CA VAL A 18 -9.93 -16.61 -29.09
C VAL A 18 -9.88 -16.27 -27.61
N VAL A 19 -8.80 -16.66 -26.93
CA VAL A 19 -8.52 -16.31 -25.52
C VAL A 19 -8.50 -14.80 -25.36
N PHE A 20 -7.76 -14.11 -26.24
CA PHE A 20 -7.64 -12.67 -26.21
C PHE A 20 -8.98 -11.94 -26.44
N LYS A 21 -9.76 -12.37 -27.43
CA LYS A 21 -11.09 -11.80 -27.71
C LYS A 21 -12.05 -11.98 -26.54
N ASN A 22 -12.08 -13.15 -25.92
CA ASN A 22 -12.96 -13.40 -24.78
C ASN A 22 -12.53 -12.59 -23.54
N ILE A 23 -11.23 -12.49 -23.27
CA ILE A 23 -10.68 -11.62 -22.23
C ILE A 23 -11.12 -10.16 -22.47
N SER A 24 -10.94 -9.64 -23.69
CA SER A 24 -11.34 -8.28 -24.02
C SER A 24 -12.85 -8.03 -23.87
N GLY A 25 -13.69 -9.02 -24.18
CA GLY A 25 -15.14 -8.94 -24.03
C GLY A 25 -15.62 -8.97 -22.57
N ILE A 26 -14.98 -9.79 -21.73
CA ILE A 26 -15.28 -9.85 -20.28
C ILE A 26 -14.96 -8.52 -19.62
N PHE A 27 -13.81 -7.90 -19.94
CA PHE A 27 -13.43 -6.62 -19.37
C PHE A 27 -14.22 -5.43 -19.95
N GLY A 28 -14.67 -5.51 -21.21
CA GLY A 28 -15.65 -4.58 -21.76
C GLY A 28 -16.98 -4.57 -21.01
N ALA A 29 -17.42 -5.74 -20.50
CA ALA A 29 -18.65 -5.89 -19.72
C ALA A 29 -18.49 -5.54 -18.22
N ILE A 30 -17.31 -5.78 -17.63
CA ILE A 30 -17.04 -5.54 -16.20
C ILE A 30 -16.59 -4.09 -15.93
N GLY A 31 -16.04 -3.38 -16.93
CA GLY A 31 -15.44 -2.05 -16.75
C GLY A 31 -15.85 -0.97 -17.76
N GLY A 32 -16.85 -1.19 -18.62
CA GLY A 32 -17.28 -0.19 -19.61
C GLY A 32 -16.19 0.18 -20.64
N MET A 33 -15.22 -0.70 -20.87
CA MET A 33 -14.15 -0.48 -21.84
C MET A 33 -14.66 -0.72 -23.27
N SER A 34 -14.43 0.26 -24.18
CA SER A 34 -14.70 0.07 -25.60
C SER A 34 -13.77 -1.00 -26.19
N THR A 35 -14.29 -1.77 -27.15
CA THR A 35 -13.60 -2.82 -27.91
C THR A 35 -12.35 -2.32 -28.68
N GLU A 36 -12.16 -1.00 -28.81
CA GLU A 36 -11.01 -0.37 -29.46
C GLU A 36 -9.73 -0.35 -28.59
N ARG A 37 -9.80 -0.64 -27.28
CA ARG A 37 -8.64 -0.75 -26.37
C ARG A 37 -8.01 -2.15 -26.30
N ALA A 38 -8.36 -3.04 -27.23
CA ALA A 38 -7.75 -4.36 -27.36
C ALA A 38 -6.22 -4.31 -27.63
N SER A 39 -5.62 -3.13 -27.88
CA SER A 39 -4.15 -2.95 -27.96
C SER A 39 -3.44 -2.72 -26.62
N GLY A 40 -4.13 -2.86 -25.47
CA GLY A 40 -3.56 -2.56 -24.15
C GLY A 40 -3.82 -3.59 -23.06
N MET A 41 -4.08 -4.86 -23.41
CA MET A 41 -4.31 -5.95 -22.44
C MET A 41 -3.09 -6.86 -22.32
N SER A 42 -2.81 -7.33 -21.11
CA SER A 42 -1.79 -8.34 -20.83
C SER A 42 -2.35 -9.53 -20.07
N LEU A 43 -1.64 -10.64 -20.21
CA LEU A 43 -1.80 -11.83 -19.42
C LEU A 43 -0.44 -12.17 -18.84
N ALA A 44 -0.39 -12.34 -17.52
CA ALA A 44 0.80 -12.77 -16.82
C ALA A 44 0.55 -14.11 -16.16
N VAL A 45 1.51 -15.02 -16.34
CA VAL A 45 1.55 -16.31 -15.67
C VAL A 45 2.76 -16.32 -14.74
N THR A 46 2.49 -16.32 -13.44
CA THR A 46 3.50 -16.32 -12.38
C THR A 46 3.48 -17.67 -11.69
N ARG A 47 4.64 -18.33 -11.66
CA ARG A 47 4.80 -19.54 -10.84
C ARG A 47 5.00 -19.13 -9.39
N LEU A 48 4.03 -19.45 -8.52
CA LEU A 48 4.14 -19.17 -7.09
C LEU A 48 5.06 -20.19 -6.40
N ASP A 49 4.91 -21.47 -6.76
CA ASP A 49 5.71 -22.58 -6.22
C ASP A 49 5.77 -23.77 -7.21
N ASP A 50 6.16 -24.96 -6.72
CA ASP A 50 6.25 -26.18 -7.54
C ASP A 50 4.88 -26.69 -8.03
N LYS A 51 3.78 -26.31 -7.37
CA LYS A 51 2.43 -26.83 -7.57
C LYS A 51 1.43 -25.80 -8.03
N THR A 52 1.72 -24.51 -7.84
CA THR A 52 0.74 -23.45 -8.05
C THR A 52 1.22 -22.41 -9.04
N VAL A 53 0.32 -22.07 -9.96
CA VAL A 53 0.51 -21.03 -10.97
C VAL A 53 -0.59 -20.00 -10.83
N ARG A 54 -0.22 -18.73 -10.72
CA ARG A 54 -1.12 -17.59 -10.73
C ARG A 54 -1.24 -17.04 -12.13
N VAL A 55 -2.47 -16.83 -12.57
CA VAL A 55 -2.76 -16.11 -13.81
C VAL A 55 -3.38 -14.77 -13.46
N THR A 56 -2.84 -13.70 -14.01
CA THR A 56 -3.36 -12.33 -13.88
C THR A 56 -3.68 -11.78 -15.25
N VAL A 57 -4.88 -11.22 -15.42
CA VAL A 57 -5.37 -10.69 -16.70
C VAL A 57 -5.98 -9.31 -16.47
N GLY A 58 -5.68 -8.36 -17.35
CA GLY A 58 -6.20 -7.00 -17.29
C GLY A 58 -5.47 -6.07 -18.26
N PRO A 59 -5.70 -4.75 -18.20
CA PRO A 59 -4.86 -3.78 -18.90
C PRO A 59 -3.38 -4.01 -18.56
N THR A 60 -2.48 -3.86 -19.53
CA THR A 60 -1.04 -4.12 -19.38
C THR A 60 -0.46 -3.40 -18.17
N GLU A 61 -0.86 -2.15 -17.98
CA GLU A 61 -0.47 -1.35 -16.82
C GLU A 61 -1.01 -1.91 -15.50
N ALA A 62 -2.27 -2.37 -15.48
CA ALA A 62 -2.86 -3.02 -14.30
C ALA A 62 -2.11 -4.32 -13.94
N VAL A 63 -1.78 -5.13 -14.94
CA VAL A 63 -1.08 -6.41 -14.77
C VAL A 63 0.35 -6.16 -14.27
N SER A 64 1.10 -5.23 -14.88
CA SER A 64 2.45 -4.87 -14.43
C SER A 64 2.45 -4.46 -12.96
N ARG A 65 1.54 -3.54 -12.59
CA ARG A 65 1.42 -3.06 -11.21
C ARG A 65 1.00 -4.17 -10.23
N THR A 66 0.14 -5.11 -10.65
CA THR A 66 -0.27 -6.25 -9.82
C THR A 66 0.88 -7.24 -9.57
N LEU A 67 1.76 -7.42 -10.56
CA LEU A 67 2.95 -8.26 -10.42
C LEU A 67 4.00 -7.61 -9.52
N GLU A 68 4.24 -6.31 -9.71
CA GLU A 68 5.17 -5.51 -8.92
C GLU A 68 4.76 -5.46 -7.43
N GLY A 69 3.46 -5.32 -7.14
CA GLY A 69 2.94 -5.29 -5.76
C GLY A 69 3.05 -6.61 -4.97
N LYS A 70 3.41 -7.74 -5.62
CA LYS A 70 3.61 -9.05 -4.96
C LYS A 70 5.05 -9.37 -4.60
N LEU A 71 6.01 -8.55 -5.02
CA LEU A 71 7.36 -8.54 -4.44
C LEU A 71 7.26 -7.69 -3.18
N GLY A 72 6.89 -8.35 -2.07
CA GLY A 72 6.36 -7.70 -0.88
C GLY A 72 7.20 -6.53 -0.36
N VAL A 73 6.48 -5.51 0.16
CA VAL A 73 6.97 -4.35 0.90
C VAL A 73 8.09 -3.58 0.17
N PHE A 74 7.86 -2.27 -0.01
CA PHE A 74 8.80 -1.24 -0.49
C PHE A 74 8.80 -0.91 -1.98
N GLY A 75 8.50 0.37 -2.25
CA GLY A 75 9.05 1.13 -3.36
C GLY A 75 8.27 1.07 -4.67
N ILE A 76 7.17 1.81 -4.78
CA ILE A 76 6.63 2.19 -6.09
C ILE A 76 6.37 3.69 -6.12
N ALA A 77 7.17 4.41 -6.91
CA ALA A 77 6.97 5.80 -7.28
C ALA A 77 6.53 5.87 -8.74
N PHE A 78 5.39 6.51 -9.03
CA PHE A 78 5.02 6.93 -10.39
C PHE A 78 4.30 8.28 -10.35
N GLY A 79 4.54 9.10 -11.37
CA GLY A 79 3.96 10.43 -11.52
C GLY A 79 3.46 10.73 -12.92
N ALA A 80 2.54 11.70 -12.94
CA ALA A 80 2.19 12.67 -13.98
C ALA A 80 0.90 12.45 -14.82
N THR A 81 -0.15 13.16 -14.36
CA THR A 81 -0.90 14.26 -15.00
C THR A 81 -2.18 13.98 -15.80
N ASP A 82 -3.27 14.42 -15.17
CA ASP A 82 -4.29 15.41 -15.62
C ASP A 82 -5.32 15.01 -16.71
N THR A 83 -6.49 14.52 -16.30
CA THR A 83 -7.74 15.29 -16.12
C THR A 83 -8.96 14.35 -16.17
N LEU A 84 -9.89 14.59 -15.23
CA LEU A 84 -11.35 14.37 -15.36
C LEU A 84 -11.87 12.90 -15.38
N ARG A 85 -12.67 12.58 -14.35
CA ARG A 85 -13.51 11.37 -14.21
C ARG A 85 -12.77 10.03 -14.35
N VAL A 86 -11.79 9.76 -13.49
CA VAL A 86 -10.44 9.75 -14.08
C VAL A 86 -10.39 8.56 -15.04
N GLU A 87 -10.29 8.80 -16.35
CA GLU A 87 -9.79 7.76 -17.26
C GLU A 87 -8.49 7.24 -16.64
N GLY A 88 -8.46 6.00 -16.14
CA GLY A 88 -7.28 5.51 -15.41
C GLY A 88 -7.52 4.58 -14.22
N GLN A 89 -8.76 4.27 -13.82
CA GLN A 89 -8.98 3.14 -12.92
C GLN A 89 -8.59 1.84 -13.64
N LEU A 90 -7.51 1.23 -13.17
CA LEU A 90 -6.98 0.00 -13.73
C LEU A 90 -7.52 -1.17 -12.93
N SER A 91 -8.14 -2.15 -13.60
CA SER A 91 -8.61 -3.36 -12.94
C SER A 91 -8.03 -4.61 -13.60
N SER A 92 -7.51 -5.52 -12.77
CA SER A 92 -7.06 -6.84 -13.19
C SER A 92 -7.83 -7.92 -12.41
N ARG A 93 -7.93 -9.11 -12.97
CA ARG A 93 -8.47 -10.30 -12.32
C ARG A 93 -7.38 -11.35 -12.23
N GLN A 94 -7.28 -11.99 -11.07
CA GLN A 94 -6.30 -13.03 -10.80
C GLN A 94 -6.97 -14.31 -10.32
N VAL A 95 -6.34 -15.46 -10.58
CA VAL A 95 -6.71 -16.77 -10.02
C VAL A 95 -5.46 -17.65 -9.90
N ASP A 96 -5.40 -18.45 -8.84
CA ASP A 96 -4.37 -19.48 -8.66
C ASP A 96 -4.89 -20.84 -9.11
N PHE A 97 -4.05 -21.58 -9.81
CA PHE A 97 -4.32 -22.94 -10.28
C PHE A 97 -3.33 -23.91 -9.62
N ASP A 98 -3.85 -24.95 -8.97
CA ASP A 98 -3.06 -26.08 -8.47
C ASP A 98 -2.78 -27.07 -9.61
N ILE A 99 -1.70 -26.80 -10.35
CA ILE A 99 -1.23 -27.62 -11.47
C ILE A 99 -0.67 -28.97 -11.03
N SER A 100 -0.55 -29.25 -9.73
CA SER A 100 -0.19 -30.58 -9.24
C SER A 100 -1.35 -31.58 -9.30
N THR A 101 -2.59 -31.08 -9.43
CA THR A 101 -3.80 -31.90 -9.49
C THR A 101 -4.36 -32.01 -10.91
N PRO A 102 -5.01 -33.14 -11.28
CA PRO A 102 -5.72 -33.23 -12.56
C PRO A 102 -6.83 -32.17 -12.71
N ALA A 103 -7.49 -31.81 -11.60
CA ALA A 103 -8.54 -30.80 -11.58
C ALA A 103 -7.98 -29.40 -11.89
N GLY A 104 -6.91 -28.97 -11.23
CA GLY A 104 -6.29 -27.67 -11.49
C GLY A 104 -5.60 -27.60 -12.85
N GLN A 105 -5.03 -28.69 -13.35
CA GLN A 105 -4.57 -28.78 -14.74
C GLN A 105 -5.72 -28.63 -15.75
N ALA A 106 -6.86 -29.27 -15.50
CA ALA A 106 -8.05 -29.13 -16.34
C ALA A 106 -8.61 -27.71 -16.31
N ALA A 107 -8.62 -27.05 -15.14
CA ALA A 107 -9.03 -25.66 -15.00
C ALA A 107 -8.09 -24.72 -15.76
N TYR A 108 -6.77 -24.92 -15.65
CA TYR A 108 -5.77 -24.14 -16.38
C TYR A 108 -5.88 -24.34 -17.90
N ASN A 109 -6.05 -25.58 -18.35
CA ASN A 109 -6.25 -25.89 -19.77
C ASN A 109 -7.56 -25.30 -20.31
N ARG A 110 -8.63 -25.28 -19.50
CA ARG A 110 -9.88 -24.61 -19.86
C ARG A 110 -9.67 -23.12 -20.01
N PHE A 111 -8.95 -22.48 -19.09
CA PHE A 111 -8.56 -21.08 -19.22
C PHE A 111 -7.77 -20.83 -20.52
N LEU A 112 -6.77 -21.66 -20.84
CA LEU A 112 -6.03 -21.55 -22.10
C LEU A 112 -6.90 -21.77 -23.35
N ALA A 113 -8.01 -22.49 -23.23
CA ALA A 113 -8.93 -22.72 -24.34
C ALA A 113 -9.99 -21.61 -24.48
N THR A 114 -10.49 -21.05 -23.39
CA THR A 114 -11.63 -20.12 -23.38
C THR A 114 -11.27 -18.68 -23.06
N GLY A 115 -10.13 -18.44 -22.42
CA GLY A 115 -9.74 -17.15 -21.84
C GLY A 115 -10.54 -16.74 -20.61
N GLU A 116 -11.43 -17.59 -20.10
CA GLU A 116 -12.27 -17.29 -18.93
C GLU A 116 -11.54 -17.72 -17.65
N LEU A 117 -11.31 -16.76 -16.76
CA LEU A 117 -10.77 -17.05 -15.42
C LEU A 117 -11.87 -17.64 -14.52
N PRO A 118 -11.66 -18.83 -13.93
CA PRO A 118 -12.63 -19.43 -13.03
C PRO A 118 -12.82 -18.60 -11.75
N LYS A 119 -13.90 -18.89 -11.01
CA LYS A 119 -14.07 -18.38 -9.65
C LYS A 119 -13.23 -19.19 -8.67
N ASN A 120 -13.15 -18.72 -7.44
CA ASN A 120 -12.56 -19.47 -6.35
C ASN A 120 -13.34 -20.79 -6.12
N ASP A 121 -12.74 -21.93 -6.46
CA ASP A 121 -13.28 -23.27 -6.22
C ASP A 121 -12.13 -24.25 -5.93
N PRO A 122 -11.85 -24.50 -4.64
CA PRO A 122 -10.80 -25.43 -4.23
C PRO A 122 -11.03 -26.86 -4.74
N ALA A 123 -12.30 -27.29 -4.93
CA ALA A 123 -12.61 -28.62 -5.44
C ALA A 123 -12.22 -28.78 -6.91
N SER A 124 -12.22 -27.67 -7.66
CA SER A 124 -11.74 -27.61 -9.05
C SER A 124 -10.24 -27.28 -9.16
N GLY A 125 -9.50 -27.27 -8.04
CA GLY A 125 -8.06 -26.97 -8.02
C GLY A 125 -7.74 -25.49 -8.28
N THR A 126 -8.67 -24.59 -7.93
CA THR A 126 -8.49 -23.14 -8.08
C THR A 126 -8.63 -22.42 -6.74
N SER A 127 -7.80 -21.40 -6.51
CA SER A 127 -7.83 -20.62 -5.28
C SER A 127 -7.52 -19.15 -5.53
N ASN A 128 -7.69 -18.30 -4.51
CA ASN A 128 -7.30 -16.89 -4.51
C ASN A 128 -7.80 -16.07 -5.71
N ALA A 129 -8.98 -16.44 -6.24
CA ALA A 129 -9.62 -15.66 -7.28
C ALA A 129 -9.99 -14.29 -6.72
N ALA A 130 -9.49 -13.23 -7.34
CA ALA A 130 -9.70 -11.87 -6.86
C ALA A 130 -9.73 -10.84 -7.99
N THR A 131 -10.34 -9.70 -7.70
CA THR A 131 -10.28 -8.50 -8.53
C THR A 131 -9.38 -7.48 -7.85
N VAL A 132 -8.36 -7.02 -8.56
CA VAL A 132 -7.46 -5.95 -8.12
C VAL A 132 -7.88 -4.66 -8.82
N GLN A 133 -8.00 -3.59 -8.06
CA GLN A 133 -8.37 -2.26 -8.54
C GLN A 133 -7.30 -1.27 -8.11
N ILE A 134 -6.87 -0.42 -9.05
CA ILE A 134 -5.84 0.60 -8.83
C ILE A 134 -6.39 1.95 -9.26
N ALA A 135 -6.24 2.97 -8.41
CA ALA A 135 -6.66 4.35 -8.66
C ALA A 135 -5.59 5.35 -8.17
N SER A 136 -5.48 6.53 -8.80
CA SER A 136 -4.47 7.54 -8.46
C SER A 136 -4.96 9.00 -8.59
N GLU A 137 -4.18 9.92 -8.01
CA GLU A 137 -4.15 11.39 -8.15
C GLU A 137 -5.27 12.26 -7.55
N ALA A 138 -6.47 11.76 -7.23
CA ALA A 138 -7.33 12.44 -6.27
C ALA A 138 -8.39 11.48 -5.76
N LEU A 139 -8.28 11.09 -4.50
CA LEU A 139 -9.47 10.77 -3.72
C LEU A 139 -10.31 12.05 -3.66
N THR A 140 -11.21 12.28 -4.63
CA THR A 140 -12.48 12.89 -4.23
C THR A 140 -13.03 11.91 -3.21
N ARG A 141 -13.11 12.36 -1.95
CA ARG A 141 -13.51 11.68 -0.69
C ARG A 141 -14.37 10.40 -0.76
N GLU A 142 -15.06 10.14 -1.86
CA GLU A 142 -16.07 9.11 -2.10
C GLU A 142 -15.55 7.79 -2.69
N VAL A 143 -14.29 7.67 -3.12
CA VAL A 143 -13.69 6.35 -3.47
C VAL A 143 -12.56 6.01 -2.49
N THR A 144 -12.84 6.16 -1.21
CA THR A 144 -11.90 5.82 -0.15
C THR A 144 -12.53 4.79 0.74
N PHE A 145 -11.87 3.65 0.88
CA PHE A 145 -12.21 2.67 1.90
C PHE A 145 -11.80 3.28 3.25
N GLY A 146 -12.63 4.14 3.84
CA GLY A 146 -12.46 4.65 5.21
C GLY A 146 -11.30 5.63 5.48
N ILE A 147 -10.25 5.66 4.65
CA ILE A 147 -9.03 6.45 4.94
C ILE A 147 -9.32 7.96 4.89
N ASN A 148 -9.18 8.64 6.03
CA ASN A 148 -9.22 10.09 6.12
C ASN A 148 -7.87 10.61 6.59
N LEU A 149 -7.11 11.22 5.69
CA LEU A 149 -5.80 11.83 6.01
C LEU A 149 -5.92 13.28 6.48
N GLY A 150 -7.16 13.79 6.61
CA GLY A 150 -7.47 15.13 7.07
C GLY A 150 -6.71 16.22 6.34
N GLY A 151 -5.96 17.04 7.09
CA GLY A 151 -5.20 18.17 6.56
C GLY A 151 -3.88 17.84 5.86
N ALA A 152 -3.44 16.57 5.81
CA ALA A 152 -2.14 16.20 5.25
C ALA A 152 -2.08 16.44 3.73
N VAL A 153 -1.04 17.15 3.27
CA VAL A 153 -0.86 17.52 1.85
C VAL A 153 0.24 16.68 1.21
N LEU A 154 -0.15 15.75 0.35
CA LEU A 154 0.74 14.85 -0.38
C LEU A 154 0.93 15.32 -1.83
N ASP A 155 2.11 15.06 -2.40
CA ASP A 155 2.47 15.43 -3.78
C ASP A 155 1.89 14.43 -4.79
N SER A 156 1.78 13.16 -4.41
CA SER A 156 1.07 12.13 -5.17
C SER A 156 0.41 11.10 -4.26
N ASN A 157 -0.58 10.38 -4.79
CA ASN A 157 -1.22 9.27 -4.10
C ASN A 157 -1.64 8.16 -5.06
N THR A 158 -1.64 6.94 -4.55
CA THR A 158 -2.06 5.72 -5.22
C THR A 158 -2.83 4.87 -4.23
N TYR A 159 -3.87 4.22 -4.74
CA TYR A 159 -4.72 3.32 -4.00
C TYR A 159 -4.82 1.99 -4.74
N VAL A 160 -4.64 0.89 -4.01
CA VAL A 160 -4.77 -0.48 -4.49
C VAL A 160 -5.77 -1.20 -3.58
N ALA A 161 -6.77 -1.84 -4.16
CA ALA A 161 -7.69 -2.74 -3.45
C ALA A 161 -7.72 -4.11 -4.11
N THR A 162 -7.72 -5.16 -3.30
CA THR A 162 -7.89 -6.54 -3.74
C THR A 162 -9.13 -7.13 -3.08
N THR A 163 -10.16 -7.40 -3.88
CA THR A 163 -11.39 -8.04 -3.41
C THR A 163 -11.39 -9.51 -3.84
N TYR A 164 -11.33 -10.41 -2.87
CA TYR A 164 -11.39 -11.85 -3.13
C TYR A 164 -12.83 -12.32 -3.37
N ASP A 165 -13.00 -13.26 -4.31
CA ASP A 165 -14.28 -13.90 -4.58
C ASP A 165 -14.80 -14.64 -3.32
N ALA A 166 -16.12 -14.83 -3.23
CA ALA A 166 -16.81 -15.58 -2.15
C ALA A 166 -16.85 -14.90 -0.76
N GLY A 167 -16.77 -13.57 -0.70
CA GLY A 167 -16.97 -12.80 0.53
C GLY A 167 -15.73 -12.70 1.43
N GLY A 168 -14.53 -12.91 0.85
CA GLY A 168 -13.27 -12.65 1.54
C GLY A 168 -13.06 -11.16 1.85
N PRO A 169 -12.06 -10.83 2.69
CA PRO A 169 -11.75 -9.43 3.01
C PRO A 169 -11.40 -8.65 1.75
N THR A 170 -11.65 -7.33 1.77
CA THR A 170 -11.03 -6.45 0.77
C THR A 170 -9.75 -5.91 1.38
N GLU A 171 -8.62 -6.46 0.94
CA GLU A 171 -7.30 -5.93 1.28
C GLU A 171 -7.11 -4.60 0.56
N PHE A 172 -6.49 -3.63 1.21
CA PHE A 172 -6.12 -2.38 0.57
C PHE A 172 -4.72 -1.91 0.93
N GLN A 173 -4.18 -1.09 0.05
CA GLN A 173 -2.99 -0.30 0.26
C GLN A 173 -3.17 1.09 -0.34
N TYR A 174 -3.03 2.09 0.51
CA TYR A 174 -2.80 3.47 0.15
C TYR A 174 -1.31 3.76 0.19
N THR A 175 -0.80 4.50 -0.79
CA THR A 175 0.56 5.03 -0.79
C THR A 175 0.52 6.48 -1.25
N GLY A 176 1.15 7.36 -0.49
CA GLY A 176 1.29 8.77 -0.80
C GLY A 176 2.74 9.20 -0.70
N THR A 177 3.14 10.18 -1.51
CA THR A 177 4.50 10.74 -1.42
C THR A 177 4.46 12.20 -1.02
N LYS A 178 5.47 12.63 -0.27
CA LYS A 178 5.70 14.03 0.05
C LYS A 178 7.19 14.29 0.03
N GLY A 179 7.67 14.94 -1.03
CA GLY A 179 9.08 14.98 -1.33
C GLY A 179 9.68 13.57 -1.48
N PRO A 180 10.83 13.28 -0.84
CA PRO A 180 11.46 11.97 -0.90
C PRO A 180 10.77 10.92 0.00
N VAL A 181 9.87 11.35 0.90
CA VAL A 181 9.21 10.45 1.86
C VAL A 181 8.02 9.78 1.20
N THR A 182 7.92 8.46 1.37
CA THR A 182 6.75 7.67 1.00
C THR A 182 6.00 7.26 2.26
N PHE A 183 4.72 7.62 2.36
CA PHE A 183 3.81 7.20 3.41
C PHE A 183 2.83 6.16 2.87
N SER A 184 2.46 5.17 3.66
CA SER A 184 1.49 4.15 3.26
C SER A 184 0.56 3.75 4.40
N VAL A 185 -0.68 3.40 4.03
CA VAL A 185 -1.66 2.77 4.92
C VAL A 185 -2.08 1.47 4.27
N SER A 186 -2.07 0.35 4.98
CA SER A 186 -2.55 -0.93 4.45
C SER A 186 -3.33 -1.71 5.49
N GLY A 187 -4.29 -2.51 5.06
CA GLY A 187 -5.07 -3.37 5.94
C GLY A 187 -6.22 -4.06 5.24
N ASP A 188 -7.15 -4.59 6.02
CA ASP A 188 -8.38 -5.21 5.54
C ASP A 188 -9.55 -4.26 5.78
N TRP A 189 -10.23 -3.87 4.71
CA TRP A 189 -11.49 -3.15 4.82
C TRP A 189 -12.69 -4.09 5.02
N LYS A 190 -13.59 -3.66 5.90
CA LYS A 190 -14.87 -4.30 6.22
C LYS A 190 -15.98 -3.23 6.27
N ASP A 191 -17.23 -3.66 6.14
CA ASP A 191 -18.42 -2.82 6.36
C ASP A 191 -19.25 -3.42 7.52
N PRO A 192 -19.42 -2.72 8.66
CA PRO A 192 -18.85 -1.39 8.97
C PRO A 192 -17.32 -1.43 9.14
N GLU A 193 -16.69 -0.26 8.99
CA GLU A 193 -15.23 -0.10 9.05
C GLU A 193 -14.63 -0.58 10.38
N ASP A 194 -13.53 -1.32 10.27
CA ASP A 194 -12.75 -1.88 11.37
C ASP A 194 -11.26 -1.62 11.12
N PRO A 195 -10.71 -0.50 11.62
CA PRO A 195 -9.33 -0.11 11.33
C PRO A 195 -8.30 -0.91 12.15
N SER A 196 -8.72 -1.90 12.95
CA SER A 196 -7.81 -2.68 13.79
C SER A 196 -6.74 -3.47 13.02
N THR A 197 -6.95 -3.69 11.72
CA THR A 197 -6.00 -4.35 10.81
C THR A 197 -5.03 -3.37 10.14
N TYR A 198 -5.20 -2.05 10.36
CA TYR A 198 -4.47 -1.04 9.62
C TYR A 198 -3.03 -0.93 10.13
N THR A 199 -2.12 -0.78 9.16
CA THR A 199 -0.71 -0.53 9.38
C THR A 199 -0.33 0.75 8.65
N TYR A 200 0.34 1.65 9.37
CA TYR A 200 0.88 2.90 8.87
C TYR A 200 2.38 2.77 8.75
N ALA A 201 2.93 3.09 7.60
CA ALA A 201 4.37 3.04 7.41
C ALA A 201 4.87 4.26 6.65
N ALA A 202 6.15 4.60 6.87
CA ALA A 202 6.86 5.54 6.05
C ALA A 202 8.27 5.08 5.72
N THR A 203 8.64 5.25 4.46
CA THR A 203 10.01 5.09 3.97
C THR A 203 10.68 6.45 3.89
N LEU A 204 11.81 6.55 4.56
CA LEU A 204 12.63 7.72 4.79
C LEU A 204 13.99 7.49 4.13
N PRO A 205 14.16 7.83 2.84
CA PRO A 205 15.44 7.63 2.15
C PRO A 205 16.47 8.70 2.53
N ASP A 206 17.74 8.33 2.37
CA ASP A 206 18.89 9.25 2.46
C ASP A 206 19.00 10.03 3.77
N LEU A 207 18.68 9.40 4.90
CA LEU A 207 18.88 10.02 6.21
C LEU A 207 20.36 10.28 6.46
N ASN A 208 20.66 11.38 7.16
CA ASN A 208 22.00 11.55 7.71
C ASN A 208 22.34 10.38 8.65
N SER A 209 23.58 9.91 8.63
CA SER A 209 23.99 8.73 9.41
C SER A 209 23.70 8.89 10.91
N GLY A 210 23.92 10.07 11.47
CA GLY A 210 23.60 10.36 12.86
C GLY A 210 22.09 10.30 13.16
N THR A 211 21.24 10.69 12.22
CA THR A 211 19.78 10.57 12.34
C THR A 211 19.34 9.11 12.26
N ALA A 212 19.91 8.34 11.33
CA ALA A 212 19.64 6.90 11.20
C ALA A 212 20.09 6.12 12.44
N ASP A 213 21.25 6.47 13.01
CA ASP A 213 21.73 5.90 14.28
C ASP A 213 20.82 6.28 15.45
N GLY A 214 20.39 7.54 15.53
CA GLY A 214 19.44 8.00 16.53
C GLY A 214 18.10 7.26 16.47
N LEU A 215 17.57 6.99 15.28
CA LEU A 215 16.39 6.14 15.11
C LEU A 215 16.66 4.70 15.59
N ARG A 216 17.82 4.12 15.25
CA ARG A 216 18.19 2.76 15.68
C ARG A 216 18.21 2.62 17.20
N ASP A 217 18.72 3.64 17.91
CA ASP A 217 18.79 3.64 19.37
C ASP A 217 17.40 3.62 20.05
N LEU A 218 16.36 4.12 19.36
CA LEU A 218 14.98 4.12 19.85
C LEU A 218 14.27 2.78 19.63
N TYR A 219 14.74 2.00 18.66
CA TYR A 219 14.17 0.72 18.28
C TYR A 219 15.22 -0.38 18.47
N PRO A 220 15.44 -0.91 19.68
CA PRO A 220 16.44 -1.96 19.97
C PRO A 220 16.29 -3.23 19.12
N ASN A 221 15.10 -3.49 18.56
CA ASN A 221 14.83 -4.60 17.64
C ASN A 221 14.94 -4.21 16.15
N THR A 222 15.63 -3.11 15.83
CA THR A 222 15.84 -2.67 14.45
C THR A 222 16.48 -3.78 13.63
N THR A 223 15.94 -4.01 12.43
CA THR A 223 16.55 -4.93 11.46
C THR A 223 17.31 -4.17 10.39
N GLY A 224 18.43 -4.73 9.92
CA GLY A 224 19.25 -4.15 8.84
C GLY A 224 20.15 -2.99 9.26
N SER A 225 20.76 -2.33 8.27
CA SER A 225 21.70 -1.22 8.40
C SER A 225 21.61 -0.29 7.20
N GLY A 226 22.05 0.96 7.35
CA GLY A 226 22.11 1.95 6.27
C GLY A 226 21.36 3.24 6.60
N THR A 227 21.12 4.06 5.57
CA THR A 227 20.57 5.41 5.68
C THR A 227 19.12 5.51 5.21
N THR A 228 18.54 4.44 4.70
CA THR A 228 17.11 4.39 4.38
C THR A 228 16.37 3.73 5.53
N ALA A 229 15.44 4.44 6.16
CA ALA A 229 14.63 3.92 7.25
C ALA A 229 13.20 3.63 6.82
N SER A 230 12.67 2.50 7.25
CA SER A 230 11.26 2.18 7.20
C SER A 230 10.70 2.08 8.62
N VAL A 231 9.84 3.03 8.98
CA VAL A 231 9.10 2.99 10.25
C VAL A 231 7.69 2.48 10.00
N SER A 232 7.18 1.63 10.90
CA SER A 232 5.84 1.05 10.79
C SER A 232 5.12 0.96 12.13
N PHE A 233 3.83 1.25 12.13
CA PHE A 233 2.95 1.30 13.30
C PHE A 233 1.62 0.59 13.00
N THR A 234 1.16 -0.23 13.93
CA THR A 234 -0.21 -0.76 13.92
C THR A 234 -1.22 0.32 14.31
N TYR A 235 -2.51 0.06 14.10
CA TYR A 235 -3.58 0.96 14.56
C TYR A 235 -3.52 1.31 16.05
N ALA A 236 -3.30 0.31 16.91
CA ALA A 236 -3.20 0.54 18.35
C ALA A 236 -1.96 1.39 18.72
N GLU A 237 -0.86 1.23 18.00
CA GLU A 237 0.36 2.03 18.20
C GLU A 237 0.18 3.46 17.69
N ALA A 238 -0.50 3.67 16.57
CA ALA A 238 -0.86 5.00 16.08
C ALA A 238 -1.71 5.78 17.09
N GLN A 239 -2.66 5.11 17.75
CA GLN A 239 -3.44 5.70 18.85
C GLN A 239 -2.54 6.12 20.02
N GLN A 240 -1.54 5.30 20.37
CA GLN A 240 -0.58 5.64 21.42
C GLN A 240 0.29 6.84 21.03
N VAL A 241 0.79 6.88 19.79
CA VAL A 241 1.55 8.01 19.25
C VAL A 241 0.75 9.32 19.30
N GLN A 242 -0.52 9.28 18.89
CA GLN A 242 -1.40 10.43 18.99
C GLN A 242 -1.60 10.87 20.45
N GLN A 243 -1.77 9.92 21.36
CA GLN A 243 -1.89 10.21 22.79
C GLN A 243 -0.61 10.82 23.37
N LEU A 244 0.57 10.35 22.95
CA LEU A 244 1.85 10.93 23.37
C LEU A 244 1.97 12.40 22.98
N ALA A 245 1.52 12.78 21.79
CA ALA A 245 1.48 14.18 21.37
C ALA A 245 0.55 15.02 22.27
N LYS A 246 -0.63 14.51 22.62
CA LYS A 246 -1.58 15.17 23.55
C LYS A 246 -0.97 15.32 24.95
N ASP A 247 -0.28 14.29 25.42
CA ASP A 247 0.38 14.29 26.72
C ASP A 247 1.53 15.31 26.77
N TRP A 248 2.26 15.48 25.65
CA TRP A 248 3.28 16.53 25.53
C TRP A 248 2.66 17.92 25.67
N LEU A 249 1.61 18.24 24.92
CA LEU A 249 0.94 19.54 25.05
C LEU A 249 0.46 19.79 26.48
N THR A 250 -0.09 18.77 27.13
CA THR A 250 -0.52 18.82 28.52
C THR A 250 0.65 19.08 29.48
N ALA A 251 1.83 18.48 29.24
CA ALA A 251 3.02 18.70 30.06
C ALA A 251 3.53 20.14 29.98
N ILE A 252 3.45 20.76 28.79
CA ILE A 252 3.78 22.18 28.58
C ILE A 252 2.77 23.06 29.32
N GLU A 253 1.47 22.82 29.13
CA GLU A 253 0.39 23.60 29.75
C GLU A 253 0.48 23.57 31.30
N GLN A 254 0.79 22.41 31.86
CA GLN A 254 0.94 22.22 33.31
C GLN A 254 2.27 22.78 33.86
N GLY A 255 3.18 23.25 32.99
CA GLY A 255 4.48 23.74 33.41
C GLY A 255 5.34 22.68 34.09
N ARG A 256 5.28 21.42 33.63
CA ARG A 256 6.08 20.33 34.21
C ARG A 256 7.59 20.66 34.13
N PRO A 257 8.41 20.19 35.09
CA PRO A 257 9.87 20.35 35.01
C PRO A 257 10.41 19.86 33.66
N GLY A 258 11.22 20.67 32.98
CA GLY A 258 11.73 20.40 31.63
C GLY A 258 10.84 20.92 30.48
N TYR A 259 9.58 21.26 30.76
CA TYR A 259 8.60 21.72 29.76
C TYR A 259 8.06 23.14 30.05
N ASN A 260 8.29 23.66 31.24
CA ASN A 260 7.81 24.99 31.64
C ASN A 260 8.40 26.10 30.76
N GLY A 261 7.52 26.90 30.16
CA GLY A 261 7.90 28.00 29.26
C GLY A 261 8.23 27.57 27.83
N ASN A 262 8.14 26.28 27.50
CA ASN A 262 8.31 25.81 26.13
C ASN A 262 7.10 26.25 25.29
N THR A 263 7.35 26.62 24.04
CA THR A 263 6.29 26.79 23.04
C THR A 263 6.12 25.46 22.31
N PRO A 264 4.90 24.90 22.22
CA PRO A 264 4.68 23.68 21.45
C PRO A 264 5.09 23.86 19.99
N GLU A 265 5.77 22.85 19.44
CA GLU A 265 6.03 22.81 18.00
C GLU A 265 4.72 22.56 17.24
N ASN A 266 4.53 23.24 16.10
CA ASN A 266 3.27 23.17 15.34
C ASN A 266 2.90 21.73 14.97
N TRP A 267 3.87 20.91 14.55
CA TRP A 267 3.63 19.51 14.19
C TRP A 267 3.09 18.68 15.37
N VAL A 268 3.52 18.97 16.62
CA VAL A 268 3.00 18.28 17.82
C VAL A 268 1.54 18.66 18.04
N VAL A 269 1.22 19.94 17.82
CA VAL A 269 -0.15 20.47 17.90
C VAL A 269 -1.04 19.80 16.86
N ASP A 270 -0.57 19.68 15.63
CA ASP A 270 -1.32 19.11 14.52
C ASP A 270 -1.58 17.60 14.75
N VAL A 271 -0.55 16.84 15.14
CA VAL A 271 -0.69 15.41 15.47
C VAL A 271 -1.66 15.20 16.65
N ALA A 272 -1.55 16.01 17.70
CA ALA A 272 -2.42 15.91 18.86
C ALA A 272 -3.89 16.25 18.53
N ASN A 273 -4.13 17.20 17.63
CA ASN A 273 -5.46 17.67 17.24
C ASN A 273 -6.08 16.91 16.07
N ALA A 274 -5.35 16.00 15.43
CA ALA A 274 -5.86 15.15 14.37
C ALA A 274 -7.18 14.45 14.78
N ALA A 275 -8.12 14.37 13.85
CA ALA A 275 -9.43 13.78 14.11
C ALA A 275 -9.35 12.26 14.30
N THR A 276 -8.40 11.61 13.63
CA THR A 276 -8.21 10.15 13.67
C THR A 276 -6.73 9.77 13.78
N PRO A 277 -6.41 8.52 14.19
CA PRO A 277 -5.03 8.02 14.18
C PRO A 277 -4.40 8.05 12.78
N GLU A 278 -5.17 7.81 11.73
CA GLU A 278 -4.74 7.87 10.33
C GLU A 278 -4.20 9.27 9.99
N GLU A 279 -4.96 10.32 10.31
CA GLU A 279 -4.54 11.71 10.12
C GLU A 279 -3.31 12.04 10.97
N ALA A 280 -3.28 11.60 12.24
CA ALA A 280 -2.16 11.80 13.14
C ALA A 280 -0.85 11.20 12.56
N MET A 281 -0.92 9.98 12.03
CA MET A 281 0.22 9.32 11.42
C MET A 281 0.64 9.97 10.11
N ALA A 282 -0.31 10.40 9.27
CA ALA A 282 0.00 11.13 8.05
C ALA A 282 0.74 12.44 8.35
N LEU A 283 0.30 13.21 9.35
CA LEU A 283 0.94 14.46 9.77
C LEU A 283 2.34 14.22 10.39
N LEU A 284 2.48 13.17 11.20
CA LEU A 284 3.76 12.82 11.80
C LEU A 284 4.79 12.36 10.74
N LEU A 285 4.35 11.47 9.84
CA LEU A 285 5.22 10.73 8.93
C LEU A 285 5.42 11.38 7.57
N THR A 286 4.93 12.60 7.36
CA THR A 286 5.16 13.37 6.14
C THR A 286 5.76 14.73 6.47
N PRO A 287 6.72 15.24 5.67
CA PRO A 287 7.32 16.54 5.95
C PRO A 287 6.35 17.68 5.59
N GLU A 288 6.24 18.69 6.47
CA GLU A 288 5.39 19.87 6.25
C GLU A 288 6.00 20.89 5.28
N THR A 289 7.32 21.06 5.30
CA THR A 289 8.04 22.07 4.49
C THR A 289 9.40 21.57 4.04
N ASN A 290 9.87 22.06 2.88
CA ASN A 290 11.19 21.79 2.29
C ASN A 290 11.49 20.34 1.92
N ASN A 291 10.55 19.40 2.11
CA ASN A 291 10.67 18.01 1.66
C ASN A 291 11.93 17.31 2.22
N VAL A 292 12.27 17.58 3.48
CA VAL A 292 13.48 17.03 4.13
C VAL A 292 13.14 15.75 4.90
N THR A 293 13.78 14.63 4.55
CA THR A 293 13.54 13.33 5.19
C THR A 293 13.84 13.35 6.70
N ASP A 294 14.97 13.94 7.10
CA ASP A 294 15.39 14.00 8.51
C ASP A 294 14.36 14.68 9.43
N VAL A 295 13.51 15.58 8.90
CA VAL A 295 12.46 16.22 9.70
C VAL A 295 11.49 15.18 10.25
N VAL A 296 11.09 14.20 9.43
CA VAL A 296 10.19 13.13 9.86
C VAL A 296 10.85 12.26 10.93
N ALA A 297 12.10 11.85 10.69
CA ALA A 297 12.87 11.06 11.66
C ALA A 297 13.04 11.80 13.00
N ASN A 298 13.37 13.09 12.96
CA ASN A 298 13.57 13.91 14.16
C ASN A 298 12.28 14.05 14.99
N ARG A 299 11.10 14.10 14.36
CA ARG A 299 9.81 14.12 15.07
C ARG A 299 9.57 12.83 15.84
N VAL A 300 9.84 11.68 15.21
CA VAL A 300 9.75 10.36 15.87
C VAL A 300 10.73 10.31 17.05
N VAL A 301 11.96 10.78 16.86
CA VAL A 301 12.97 10.88 17.93
C VAL A 301 12.49 11.77 19.07
N ALA A 302 11.90 12.92 18.77
CA ALA A 302 11.42 13.88 19.74
C ALA A 302 10.26 13.30 20.59
N LEU A 303 9.28 12.62 19.97
CA LEU A 303 8.21 11.92 20.71
C LEU A 303 8.77 10.83 21.61
N SER A 304 9.78 10.10 21.14
CA SER A 304 10.42 9.04 21.90
C SER A 304 11.16 9.58 23.13
N ALA A 305 11.89 10.69 22.96
CA ALA A 305 12.57 11.36 24.06
C ALA A 305 11.55 11.86 25.10
N PHE A 306 10.46 12.50 24.66
CA PHE A 306 9.38 12.90 25.55
C PHE A 306 8.81 11.71 26.35
N GLN A 307 8.54 10.59 25.68
CA GLN A 307 8.02 9.39 26.33
C GLN A 307 8.99 8.85 27.39
N LEU A 308 10.28 8.73 27.07
CA LEU A 308 11.31 8.25 27.98
C LEU A 308 11.50 9.17 29.20
N ASP A 309 11.55 10.48 28.99
CA ASP A 309 11.75 11.48 30.05
C ASP A 309 10.59 11.52 31.05
N ASN A 310 9.41 11.05 30.63
CA ASN A 310 8.21 10.98 31.47
C ASN A 310 7.97 9.56 32.02
N GLY A 311 8.99 8.70 32.02
CA GLY A 311 8.93 7.34 32.59
C GLY A 311 8.11 6.36 31.76
N GLY A 312 7.83 6.69 30.50
CA GLY A 312 7.21 5.81 29.52
C GLY A 312 8.18 4.74 29.01
N GLY A 313 7.61 3.77 28.27
CA GLY A 313 8.38 2.71 27.62
C GLY A 313 9.05 3.17 26.33
N GLN A 314 9.48 2.20 25.52
CA GLN A 314 9.97 2.42 24.17
C GLN A 314 8.90 3.07 23.28
N MET A 315 9.34 3.84 22.28
CA MET A 315 8.47 4.35 21.22
C MET A 315 7.71 3.20 20.55
N PRO A 316 6.39 3.35 20.32
CA PRO A 316 5.61 2.37 19.57
C PRO A 316 6.16 2.15 18.14
N GLY A 317 5.82 1.01 17.56
CA GLY A 317 6.16 0.66 16.19
C GLY A 317 7.46 -0.14 16.04
N SER A 318 7.88 -0.26 14.79
CA SER A 318 9.05 -1.02 14.36
C SER A 318 9.87 -0.24 13.35
N LEU A 319 11.16 -0.56 13.27
CA LEU A 319 12.12 0.05 12.38
C LEU A 319 12.91 -1.00 11.60
N THR A 320 13.05 -0.76 10.29
CA THR A 320 13.99 -1.46 9.42
C THR A 320 14.90 -0.43 8.76
N LEU A 321 16.19 -0.75 8.64
CA LEU A 321 17.18 0.05 7.91
C LEU A 321 17.69 -0.72 6.70
N SER A 322 17.93 -0.01 5.61
CA SER A 322 18.59 -0.52 4.42
C SER A 322 19.61 0.48 3.86
N GLU A 323 20.52 -0.03 3.03
CA GLU A 323 21.39 0.81 2.20
C GLU A 323 20.54 1.74 1.31
N GLY A 324 21.09 2.92 1.00
CA GLY A 324 20.52 3.90 0.06
C GLY A 324 20.79 3.54 -1.39
#